data_AF-A0A2S3HA15-F1
#
_entry.id   AF-A0A2S3HA15-F1
#
_cell.length_a   1.000
_cell.length_b   1.000
_cell.length_c   1.000
_cell.angle_alpha   90.00
_cell.angle_beta   90.00
_cell.angle_gamma   90.00
#
_symmetry.space_group_name_H-M   'P 1'
#
loop_
_entity.id
_entity.type
_entity.pdbx_description
1 polymer ?
#
loop_
_entity_poly.entity_id
_entity_poly.type
_entity_poly.pdbx_seq_one_letter_code
_entity_poly.pdbx_strand_id
1 'polypeptide(L)'
;MLKSNSKLPIISRFFMRLLAEEQNALVQYAYLSRKQCTDPLGHLILVPSHPPHPAASLKELQLLVCCAISSMYKAHLPLKKLWLPILPLVYPCKSLEASMQQQAQRKMVVSKKLMKVGPWGGAGGHPWDDGGYSGIRSITVSYDRSIDSISVEYDRNGLAVPGERHGGAGGNHTTQIKLSFPDEYLTAVSGHYSPMAHGGSPVIRSLAFRSSQRAYGPFGAAEGTPFTFPVDGGVIVGFCGRSGWQLDAVGLYVAALRPERVYDRVQKLGISAYRAVMHRIGPQQEQQQEEQVKQMNGNALITHKT
;
A
#
# COMPACT_ATOMS: atom_id res chain seq x y z
N MET A 1 -2.13 -6.37 -70.86
CA MET A 1 -2.32 -7.69 -70.23
C MET A 1 -0.96 -8.23 -69.83
N LEU A 2 -0.63 -8.16 -68.54
CA LEU A 2 0.69 -8.51 -68.01
C LEU A 2 0.75 -9.98 -67.60
N LYS A 3 1.88 -10.60 -67.96
CA LYS A 3 2.23 -12.01 -67.80
C LYS A 3 2.35 -12.46 -66.33
N SER A 4 2.03 -13.73 -66.13
CA SER A 4 2.39 -14.63 -65.03
C SER A 4 3.71 -14.29 -64.32
N ASN A 5 3.67 -14.22 -62.98
CA ASN A 5 4.81 -14.40 -62.09
C ASN A 5 4.39 -15.22 -60.84
N SER A 6 4.59 -16.53 -60.92
CA SER A 6 4.39 -17.49 -59.82
C SER A 6 5.74 -17.77 -59.12
N LYS A 7 6.13 -16.92 -58.16
CA LYS A 7 7.20 -17.22 -57.18
C LYS A 7 6.93 -16.53 -55.85
N LEU A 8 6.14 -17.19 -54.99
CA LEU A 8 6.14 -16.98 -53.53
C LEU A 8 6.33 -18.36 -52.88
N PRO A 9 7.57 -18.72 -52.48
CA PRO A 9 7.95 -20.10 -52.20
C PRO A 9 7.96 -20.44 -50.70
N ILE A 10 7.49 -21.66 -50.37
CA ILE A 10 8.09 -22.62 -49.41
C ILE A 10 8.08 -22.27 -47.90
N ILE A 11 8.14 -21.00 -47.47
CA ILE A 11 8.28 -20.62 -46.06
C ILE A 11 6.98 -20.84 -45.26
N SER A 12 5.82 -20.64 -45.88
CA SER A 12 4.51 -20.85 -45.22
C SER A 12 4.23 -22.33 -44.93
N ARG A 13 4.67 -23.25 -45.80
CA ARG A 13 4.44 -24.69 -45.60
C ARG A 13 5.40 -25.33 -44.61
N PHE A 14 6.63 -24.81 -44.46
CA PHE A 14 7.56 -25.28 -43.43
C PHE A 14 7.16 -24.79 -42.03
N PHE A 15 6.69 -23.55 -41.91
CA PHE A 15 6.29 -22.96 -40.62
C PHE A 15 5.03 -23.63 -40.04
N MET A 16 4.06 -23.98 -40.89
CA MET A 16 2.88 -24.73 -40.47
C MET A 16 3.17 -26.21 -40.17
N ARG A 17 4.24 -26.79 -40.77
CA ARG A 17 4.68 -28.15 -40.45
C ARG A 17 5.42 -28.20 -39.11
N LEU A 18 6.26 -27.22 -38.80
CA LEU A 18 6.90 -27.09 -37.47
C LEU A 18 5.87 -26.90 -36.35
N LEU A 19 4.85 -26.06 -36.57
CA LEU A 19 3.80 -25.85 -35.57
C LEU A 19 2.91 -27.09 -35.36
N ALA A 20 2.72 -27.93 -36.39
CA ALA A 20 1.98 -29.18 -36.25
C ALA A 20 2.80 -30.29 -35.56
N GLU A 21 4.12 -30.30 -35.73
CA GLU A 21 5.03 -31.29 -35.16
C GLU A 21 5.34 -30.98 -33.67
N GLU A 22 5.38 -29.69 -33.27
CA GLU A 22 5.55 -29.30 -31.86
C GLU A 22 4.29 -29.55 -30.99
N GLN A 23 3.09 -29.44 -31.56
CA GLN A 23 1.86 -29.77 -30.82
C GLN A 23 1.80 -31.27 -30.48
N ASN A 24 2.34 -32.14 -31.34
CA ASN A 24 2.37 -33.58 -31.11
C ASN A 24 3.47 -33.99 -30.11
N ALA A 25 4.62 -33.29 -30.12
CA ALA A 25 5.69 -33.49 -29.16
C ALA A 25 5.30 -33.01 -27.75
N LEU A 26 4.60 -31.87 -27.63
CA LEU A 26 4.09 -31.37 -26.34
C LEU A 26 2.97 -32.24 -25.78
N VAL A 27 2.11 -32.82 -26.62
CA VAL A 27 1.09 -33.79 -26.19
C VAL A 27 1.74 -35.12 -25.78
N GLN A 28 2.78 -35.59 -26.47
CA GLN A 28 3.56 -36.76 -26.02
C GLN A 28 4.36 -36.49 -24.75
N TYR A 29 4.91 -35.29 -24.56
CA TYR A 29 5.62 -34.92 -23.34
C TYR A 29 4.67 -34.73 -22.15
N ALA A 30 3.46 -34.22 -22.38
CA ALA A 30 2.37 -34.17 -21.40
C ALA A 30 1.79 -35.57 -21.08
N TYR A 31 1.92 -36.53 -22.00
CA TYR A 31 1.57 -37.94 -21.78
C TYR A 31 2.69 -38.71 -21.04
N LEU A 32 3.96 -38.37 -21.28
CA LEU A 32 5.14 -39.00 -20.66
C LEU A 32 5.52 -38.41 -19.29
N SER A 33 5.08 -37.19 -18.97
CA SER A 33 5.26 -36.56 -17.65
C SER A 33 4.27 -37.07 -16.58
N ARG A 34 3.42 -38.04 -16.91
CA ARG A 34 2.64 -38.85 -15.95
C ARG A 34 3.48 -39.94 -15.26
N LYS A 35 4.71 -39.63 -14.85
CA LYS A 35 5.51 -40.52 -14.00
C LYS A 35 5.99 -39.78 -12.74
N GLN A 36 5.24 -40.03 -11.67
CA GLN A 36 5.61 -40.12 -10.26
C GLN A 36 6.65 -39.10 -9.76
N CYS A 37 6.16 -37.98 -9.21
CA CYS A 37 6.96 -37.16 -8.29
C CYS A 37 6.97 -37.84 -6.91
N THR A 38 8.16 -38.16 -6.41
CA THR A 38 8.39 -38.57 -5.02
C THR A 38 9.01 -37.42 -4.24
N ASP A 39 8.69 -37.34 -2.95
CA ASP A 39 9.35 -36.40 -2.03
C ASP A 39 10.81 -36.85 -1.73
N PRO A 40 11.61 -36.06 -0.98
CA PRO A 40 13.00 -36.39 -0.64
C PRO A 40 13.17 -37.68 0.18
N LEU A 41 12.08 -38.29 0.67
CA LEU A 41 12.06 -39.55 1.42
C LEU A 41 11.49 -40.73 0.61
N GLY A 42 11.13 -40.52 -0.67
CA GLY A 42 10.73 -41.57 -1.59
C GLY A 42 9.23 -41.92 -1.59
N HIS A 43 8.36 -41.11 -0.97
CA HIS A 43 6.92 -41.36 -0.98
C HIS A 43 6.23 -40.71 -2.18
N LEU A 44 5.33 -41.46 -2.83
CA LEU A 44 4.57 -41.03 -4.00
C LEU A 44 3.55 -39.94 -3.62
N ILE A 45 3.65 -38.75 -4.21
CA ILE A 45 2.65 -37.68 -4.04
C ILE A 45 1.60 -37.81 -5.14
N LEU A 46 0.36 -38.17 -4.78
CA LEU A 46 -0.79 -38.13 -5.69
C LEU A 46 -1.31 -36.69 -5.79
N VAL A 47 -1.22 -36.10 -6.98
CA VAL A 47 -1.80 -34.78 -7.28
C VAL A 47 -3.28 -34.96 -7.67
N PRO A 48 -4.23 -34.14 -7.15
CA PRO A 48 -5.66 -34.30 -7.45
C PRO A 48 -5.99 -34.09 -8.94
N SER A 49 -6.86 -34.95 -9.44
CA SER A 49 -7.38 -34.97 -10.81
C SER A 49 -8.48 -33.93 -11.01
N HIS A 50 -8.16 -32.74 -11.47
CA HIS A 50 -9.14 -31.88 -12.16
C HIS A 50 -8.48 -31.12 -13.32
N PRO A 51 -9.18 -30.94 -14.45
CA PRO A 51 -8.61 -30.34 -15.66
C PRO A 51 -8.38 -28.84 -15.45
N PRO A 52 -7.36 -28.24 -16.08
CA PRO A 52 -7.08 -26.82 -15.92
C PRO A 52 -8.18 -26.00 -16.61
N HIS A 53 -8.80 -25.11 -15.83
CA HIS A 53 -9.58 -23.97 -16.32
C HIS A 53 -8.70 -23.09 -17.24
N PRO A 54 -9.22 -22.46 -18.31
CA PRO A 54 -8.44 -21.64 -19.24
C PRO A 54 -8.10 -20.29 -18.61
N ALA A 55 -7.21 -20.30 -17.62
CA ALA A 55 -6.63 -19.10 -17.02
C ALA A 55 -5.26 -19.41 -16.41
N ALA A 56 -4.47 -20.27 -17.07
CA ALA A 56 -3.03 -20.28 -16.83
C ALA A 56 -2.50 -18.92 -17.31
N SER A 57 -2.18 -18.04 -16.36
CA SER A 57 -1.67 -16.72 -16.70
C SER A 57 -0.40 -16.87 -17.53
N LEU A 58 -0.21 -16.00 -18.53
CA LEU A 58 0.94 -15.96 -19.45
C LEU A 58 2.30 -16.09 -18.74
N LYS A 59 2.35 -15.77 -17.44
CA LYS A 59 3.48 -15.91 -16.52
C LYS A 59 3.88 -17.36 -16.22
N GLU A 60 2.93 -18.28 -16.08
CA GLU A 60 3.24 -19.70 -15.81
C GLU A 60 3.80 -20.40 -17.05
N LEU A 61 3.27 -20.08 -18.23
CA LEU A 61 3.79 -20.57 -19.51
C LEU A 61 5.21 -20.04 -19.78
N GLN A 62 5.49 -18.77 -19.46
CA GLN A 62 6.84 -18.21 -19.59
C GLN A 62 7.85 -18.86 -18.64
N LEU A 63 7.45 -19.18 -17.41
CA LEU A 63 8.33 -19.81 -16.43
C LEU A 63 8.68 -21.26 -16.83
N LEU A 64 7.69 -22.00 -17.36
CA LEU A 64 7.89 -23.36 -17.88
C LEU A 64 8.84 -23.39 -19.08
N VAL A 65 8.72 -22.43 -20.01
CA VAL A 65 9.62 -22.32 -21.17
C VAL A 65 11.05 -21.99 -20.73
N CYS A 66 11.22 -21.07 -19.78
CA CYS A 66 12.54 -20.74 -19.23
C CYS A 66 13.20 -21.92 -18.50
N CYS A 67 12.42 -22.71 -17.72
CA CYS A 67 12.93 -23.92 -17.07
C CYS A 67 13.33 -25.00 -18.08
N ALA A 68 12.57 -25.18 -19.16
CA ALA A 68 12.90 -26.13 -20.22
C ALA A 68 14.21 -25.76 -20.94
N ILE A 69 14.38 -24.47 -21.27
CA ILE A 69 15.61 -23.94 -21.89
C ILE A 69 16.82 -24.11 -20.96
N SER A 70 16.65 -23.88 -19.66
CA SER A 70 17.73 -24.04 -18.67
C SER A 70 18.12 -25.51 -18.46
N SER A 71 17.14 -26.43 -18.51
CA SER A 71 17.38 -27.88 -18.44
C SER A 71 18.12 -28.41 -19.69
N MET A 72 17.77 -27.90 -20.88
CA MET A 72 18.45 -28.24 -22.14
C MET A 72 19.92 -27.76 -22.17
N TYR A 73 20.22 -26.62 -21.55
CA TYR A 73 21.60 -26.12 -21.41
C TYR A 73 22.49 -27.01 -20.53
N LYS A 74 21.92 -27.69 -19.52
CA LYS A 74 22.65 -28.65 -18.66
C LYS A 74 22.94 -29.99 -19.32
N ALA A 75 22.27 -30.34 -20.42
CA ALA A 75 22.40 -31.65 -21.09
C ALA A 75 23.52 -31.73 -22.15
N HIS A 76 24.36 -30.69 -22.30
CA HIS A 76 25.57 -30.70 -23.14
C HIS A 76 25.40 -31.27 -24.57
N LEU A 77 24.33 -30.90 -25.28
CA LEU A 77 24.23 -31.17 -26.72
C LEU A 77 25.07 -30.14 -27.52
N PRO A 78 25.91 -30.55 -28.48
CA PRO A 78 26.84 -29.66 -29.16
C PRO A 78 26.14 -28.93 -30.31
N LEU A 79 25.15 -28.10 -30.01
CA LEU A 79 24.41 -27.29 -30.99
C LEU A 79 24.96 -25.86 -31.07
N LYS A 80 26.28 -25.68 -31.09
CA LYS A 80 26.91 -24.35 -31.17
C LYS A 80 26.81 -23.68 -32.56
N LYS A 81 26.34 -24.39 -33.60
CA LYS A 81 26.32 -23.86 -34.99
C LYS A 81 24.94 -23.55 -35.56
N LEU A 82 23.83 -23.90 -34.89
CA LEU A 82 22.48 -23.61 -35.40
C LEU A 82 21.75 -22.49 -34.66
N TRP A 83 22.31 -21.99 -33.55
CA TRP A 83 21.62 -21.02 -32.68
C TRP A 83 22.09 -19.56 -32.84
N LEU A 84 23.12 -19.29 -33.63
CA LEU A 84 23.54 -17.91 -33.91
C LEU A 84 22.58 -17.07 -34.79
N PRO A 85 21.75 -17.64 -35.70
CA PRO A 85 20.79 -16.82 -36.45
C PRO A 85 19.42 -16.66 -35.76
N ILE A 86 19.16 -17.36 -34.64
CA ILE A 86 17.87 -17.30 -33.92
C ILE A 86 17.95 -16.39 -32.67
N LEU A 87 19.15 -16.09 -32.17
CA LEU A 87 19.34 -15.15 -31.06
C LEU A 87 18.64 -13.78 -31.24
N PRO A 88 18.57 -13.18 -32.45
CA PRO A 88 17.87 -11.89 -32.62
C PRO A 88 16.34 -12.00 -32.61
N LEU A 89 15.76 -13.21 -32.77
CA LEU A 89 14.31 -13.44 -32.75
C LEU A 89 13.78 -13.79 -31.35
N VAL A 90 14.65 -14.26 -30.45
CA VAL A 90 14.32 -14.53 -29.03
C VAL A 90 14.55 -13.30 -28.15
N TYR A 91 15.25 -12.27 -28.65
CA TYR A 91 15.42 -11.00 -27.96
C TYR A 91 14.64 -9.86 -28.61
N PRO A 92 13.39 -9.65 -28.17
CA PRO A 92 12.91 -8.31 -27.90
C PRO A 92 12.63 -8.15 -26.39
N CYS A 93 13.51 -8.66 -25.51
CA CYS A 93 13.27 -8.57 -24.06
C CYS A 93 13.84 -7.31 -23.41
N LYS A 94 14.50 -6.39 -24.12
CA LYS A 94 14.89 -5.10 -23.53
C LYS A 94 13.73 -4.10 -23.42
N SER A 95 12.77 -4.20 -24.35
CA SER A 95 11.53 -3.39 -24.32
C SER A 95 10.59 -3.85 -23.21
N LEU A 96 10.45 -5.17 -23.03
CA LEU A 96 9.68 -5.76 -21.93
C LEU A 96 10.33 -5.53 -20.57
N GLU A 97 11.64 -5.70 -20.41
CA GLU A 97 12.34 -5.35 -19.16
C GLU A 97 12.25 -3.85 -18.84
N ALA A 98 12.42 -2.97 -19.83
CA ALA A 98 12.22 -1.53 -19.64
C ALA A 98 10.77 -1.20 -19.27
N SER A 99 9.78 -1.86 -19.87
CA SER A 99 8.36 -1.68 -19.51
C SER A 99 8.03 -2.25 -18.12
N MET A 100 8.67 -3.35 -17.71
CA MET A 100 8.53 -3.98 -16.40
C MET A 100 9.22 -3.14 -15.31
N GLN A 101 10.39 -2.58 -15.59
CA GLN A 101 11.08 -1.61 -14.71
C GLN A 101 10.34 -0.27 -14.65
N GLN A 102 9.71 0.17 -15.74
CA GLN A 102 8.89 1.38 -15.76
C GLN A 102 7.55 1.21 -15.03
N GLN A 103 7.01 -0.01 -14.95
CA GLN A 103 5.92 -0.36 -14.03
C GLN A 103 6.39 -0.39 -12.56
N ALA A 104 7.63 -0.83 -12.29
CA ALA A 104 8.19 -0.88 -10.94
C ALA A 104 8.47 0.50 -10.32
N GLN A 105 8.50 1.58 -11.12
CA GLN A 105 8.69 2.96 -10.66
C GLN A 105 7.44 3.85 -10.83
N ARG A 106 6.25 3.27 -10.99
CA ARG A 106 5.02 4.07 -10.95
C ARG A 106 4.79 4.52 -9.51
N LYS A 107 5.06 5.81 -9.26
CA LYS A 107 4.70 6.47 -8.01
C LYS A 107 3.23 6.21 -7.71
N MET A 108 2.97 5.64 -6.54
CA MET A 108 1.61 5.37 -6.07
C MET A 108 1.10 6.58 -5.29
N VAL A 109 -0.17 6.91 -5.49
CA VAL A 109 -0.87 7.98 -4.78
C VAL A 109 -2.15 7.45 -4.18
N VAL A 110 -2.54 8.06 -3.07
CA VAL A 110 -3.80 7.81 -2.37
C VAL A 110 -4.98 8.22 -3.27
N SER A 111 -5.93 7.31 -3.44
CA SER A 111 -7.15 7.61 -4.18
C SER A 111 -8.13 8.45 -3.35
N LYS A 112 -9.03 9.19 -4.01
CA LYS A 112 -10.07 9.96 -3.32
C LYS A 112 -11.17 9.08 -2.70
N LYS A 113 -11.28 7.82 -3.10
CA LYS A 113 -12.31 6.91 -2.59
C LYS A 113 -11.84 6.35 -1.24
N LEU A 114 -12.60 6.64 -0.20
CA LEU A 114 -12.37 6.18 1.16
C LEU A 114 -13.32 5.02 1.48
N MET A 115 -12.82 4.03 2.21
CA MET A 115 -13.64 3.02 2.89
C MET A 115 -13.49 3.19 4.40
N LYS A 116 -14.62 3.15 5.11
CA LYS A 116 -14.67 3.19 6.57
C LYS A 116 -14.77 1.75 7.08
N VAL A 117 -13.94 1.39 8.07
CA VAL A 117 -13.90 0.04 8.63
C VAL A 117 -13.98 0.10 10.15
N GLY A 118 -14.67 -0.88 10.75
CA GLY A 118 -14.96 -0.92 12.19
C GLY A 118 -16.30 -0.21 12.49
N PRO A 119 -16.45 0.38 13.70
CA PRO A 119 -15.46 0.44 14.76
C PRO A 119 -15.36 -0.87 15.55
N TRP A 120 -14.18 -1.18 16.07
CA TRP A 120 -13.98 -2.20 17.10
C TRP A 120 -13.99 -1.55 18.47
N GLY A 121 -14.54 -2.20 19.49
CA GLY A 121 -14.65 -1.66 20.85
C GLY A 121 -16.07 -1.69 21.39
N GLY A 122 -16.36 -0.82 22.36
CA GLY A 122 -17.66 -0.71 23.02
C GLY A 122 -18.54 0.41 22.48
N ALA A 123 -19.76 0.49 23.03
CA ALA A 123 -20.76 1.51 22.68
C ALA A 123 -20.69 2.75 23.59
N GLY A 124 -19.78 2.77 24.58
CA GLY A 124 -19.56 3.89 25.49
C GLY A 124 -19.00 5.14 24.80
N GLY A 125 -18.73 6.18 25.60
CA GLY A 125 -18.18 7.45 25.12
C GLY A 125 -19.05 8.19 24.10
N HIS A 126 -18.48 9.22 23.48
CA HIS A 126 -19.08 9.99 22.40
C HIS A 126 -18.40 9.70 21.06
N PRO A 127 -19.16 9.66 19.94
CA PRO A 127 -18.59 9.43 18.62
C PRO A 127 -17.72 10.60 18.18
N TRP A 128 -16.63 10.30 17.48
CA TRP A 128 -15.75 11.26 16.83
C TRP A 128 -15.27 10.71 15.48
N ASP A 129 -14.93 11.61 14.57
CA ASP A 129 -14.58 11.26 13.19
C ASP A 129 -13.65 12.33 12.60
N ASP A 130 -12.36 12.03 12.44
CA ASP A 130 -11.40 12.95 11.82
C ASP A 130 -11.56 13.00 10.30
N GLY A 131 -12.24 12.01 9.71
CA GLY A 131 -12.31 11.83 8.26
C GLY A 131 -11.03 11.23 7.65
N GLY A 132 -10.96 11.23 6.32
CA GLY A 132 -9.80 10.73 5.58
C GLY A 132 -8.92 11.85 5.03
N TYR A 133 -7.61 11.60 5.07
CA TYR A 133 -6.57 12.54 4.65
C TYR A 133 -5.72 11.98 3.50
N SER A 134 -4.66 12.69 3.08
CA SER A 134 -3.69 12.15 2.10
C SER A 134 -2.66 11.23 2.73
N GLY A 135 -2.58 11.19 4.06
CA GLY A 135 -1.72 10.28 4.80
C GLY A 135 -1.64 10.61 6.29
N ILE A 136 -0.82 9.84 7.00
CA ILE A 136 -0.57 10.00 8.44
C ILE A 136 0.92 10.28 8.62
N ARG A 137 1.25 11.31 9.39
CA ARG A 137 2.63 11.73 9.70
C ARG A 137 3.07 11.22 11.06
N SER A 138 2.22 11.33 12.06
CA SER A 138 2.49 10.77 13.38
C SER A 138 1.22 10.37 14.12
N ILE A 139 1.36 9.46 15.08
CA ILE A 139 0.30 9.01 15.98
C ILE A 139 0.82 9.15 17.40
N THR A 140 0.07 9.79 18.27
CA THR A 140 0.38 9.85 19.70
C THR A 140 -0.67 9.04 20.45
N VAL A 141 -0.21 8.12 21.29
CA VAL A 141 -1.07 7.24 22.09
C VAL A 141 -0.70 7.40 23.55
N SER A 142 -1.69 7.71 24.39
CA SER A 142 -1.56 7.68 25.86
C SER A 142 -2.24 6.43 26.39
N TYR A 143 -1.54 5.69 27.26
CA TYR A 143 -1.99 4.38 27.70
C TYR A 143 -1.42 3.98 29.07
N ASP A 144 -2.07 3.00 29.69
CA ASP A 144 -1.58 2.22 30.81
C ASP A 144 -2.10 0.78 30.66
N ARG A 145 -3.12 0.36 31.44
CA ARG A 145 -3.83 -0.92 31.20
C ARG A 145 -4.84 -0.86 30.06
N SER A 146 -5.21 0.34 29.58
CA SER A 146 -6.05 0.59 28.42
C SER A 146 -5.46 1.71 27.58
N ILE A 147 -6.04 1.97 26.41
CA ILE A 147 -5.76 3.19 25.65
C ILE A 147 -6.63 4.31 26.22
N ASP A 148 -5.98 5.28 26.84
CA ASP A 148 -6.65 6.44 27.43
C ASP A 148 -6.98 7.50 26.38
N SER A 149 -6.05 7.76 25.45
CA SER A 149 -6.32 8.61 24.30
C SER A 149 -5.44 8.34 23.09
N ILE A 150 -5.93 8.81 21.93
CA ILE A 150 -5.21 8.82 20.65
C ILE A 150 -5.33 10.21 20.02
N SER A 151 -4.25 10.71 19.43
CA SER A 151 -4.25 11.86 18.53
C SER A 151 -3.35 11.59 17.34
N VAL A 152 -3.69 12.16 16.19
CA VAL A 152 -3.02 11.85 14.93
C VAL A 152 -2.69 13.15 14.20
N GLU A 153 -1.45 13.29 13.76
CA GLU A 153 -1.07 14.33 12.83
C GLU A 153 -1.17 13.77 11.40
N TYR A 154 -2.05 14.38 10.61
CA TYR A 154 -2.32 13.97 9.25
C TYR A 154 -1.51 14.77 8.23
N ASP A 155 -1.39 14.23 7.02
CA ASP A 155 -0.99 15.00 5.85
C ASP A 155 -2.24 15.42 5.05
N ARG A 156 -2.32 16.70 4.69
CA ARG A 156 -3.30 17.21 3.73
C ARG A 156 -2.57 17.92 2.59
N ASN A 157 -2.31 17.19 1.52
CA ASN A 157 -1.61 17.68 0.33
C ASN A 157 -0.25 18.32 0.67
N GLY A 158 0.54 17.62 1.49
CA GLY A 158 1.87 18.06 1.91
C GLY A 158 1.89 19.02 3.11
N LEU A 159 0.74 19.36 3.70
CA LEU A 159 0.67 20.13 4.96
C LEU A 159 0.40 19.20 6.13
N ALA A 160 1.13 19.40 7.22
CA ALA A 160 0.80 18.75 8.48
C ALA A 160 -0.47 19.38 9.05
N VAL A 161 -1.42 18.54 9.45
CA VAL A 161 -2.69 18.95 10.08
C VAL A 161 -2.81 18.19 11.39
N PRO A 162 -2.69 18.85 12.55
CA PRO A 162 -2.90 18.19 13.84
C PRO A 162 -4.38 17.82 13.98
N GLY A 163 -4.65 16.56 14.28
CA GLY A 163 -5.98 16.09 14.70
C GLY A 163 -6.21 16.33 16.19
N GLU A 164 -7.47 16.31 16.60
CA GLU A 164 -7.84 16.44 18.01
C GLU A 164 -7.41 15.21 18.81
N ARG A 165 -7.30 15.37 20.13
CA ARG A 165 -7.07 14.25 21.05
C ARG A 165 -8.40 13.62 21.41
N HIS A 166 -8.55 12.34 21.11
CA HIS A 166 -9.74 11.55 21.41
C HIS A 166 -9.50 10.66 22.63
N GLY A 167 -10.22 10.92 23.72
CA GLY A 167 -10.05 10.26 25.02
C GLY A 167 -9.64 11.21 26.14
N GLY A 168 -9.41 10.64 27.32
CA GLY A 168 -9.11 11.39 28.53
C GLY A 168 -7.66 11.82 28.68
N ALA A 169 -7.39 12.48 29.80
CA ALA A 169 -6.03 12.85 30.23
C ALA A 169 -5.38 11.76 31.12
N GLY A 170 -5.89 10.54 31.07
CA GLY A 170 -5.35 9.38 31.79
C GLY A 170 -4.10 8.79 31.11
N GLY A 171 -3.69 7.63 31.61
CA GLY A 171 -2.52 6.90 31.13
C GLY A 171 -1.22 7.42 31.73
N ASN A 172 -0.36 6.50 32.17
CA ASN A 172 0.95 6.82 32.75
C ASN A 172 2.05 6.84 31.69
N HIS A 173 1.76 6.30 30.50
CA HIS A 173 2.68 6.25 29.37
C HIS A 173 2.11 7.02 28.19
N THR A 174 2.97 7.75 27.47
CA THR A 174 2.62 8.37 26.20
C THR A 174 3.72 8.08 25.20
N THR A 175 3.35 7.51 24.06
CA THR A 175 4.28 7.21 22.97
C THR A 175 3.85 7.94 21.71
N GLN A 176 4.81 8.62 21.06
CA GLN A 176 4.63 9.22 19.76
C GLN A 176 5.33 8.38 18.68
N ILE A 177 4.55 7.87 17.75
CA ILE A 177 4.98 7.14 16.56
C ILE A 177 5.15 8.16 15.44
N LYS A 178 6.40 8.43 15.04
CA LYS A 178 6.70 9.25 13.86
C LYS A 178 6.93 8.33 12.66
N LEU A 179 6.13 8.49 11.63
CA LEU A 179 6.32 7.79 10.36
C LEU A 179 7.23 8.63 9.46
N SER A 180 8.11 7.97 8.72
CA SER A 180 8.89 8.60 7.65
C SER A 180 8.00 8.89 6.41
N PHE A 181 6.94 9.68 6.59
CA PHE A 181 6.00 10.03 5.53
C PHE A 181 6.70 10.85 4.41
N PRO A 182 6.50 10.53 3.11
CA PRO A 182 5.52 9.58 2.57
C PRO A 182 6.03 8.14 2.33
N ASP A 183 7.29 7.85 2.66
CA ASP A 183 7.93 6.56 2.36
C ASP A 183 7.51 5.44 3.32
N GLU A 184 7.06 5.82 4.52
CA GLU A 184 6.48 4.94 5.52
C GLU A 184 4.99 5.26 5.74
N TYR A 185 4.14 4.23 5.64
CA TYR A 185 2.69 4.35 5.80
C TYR A 185 2.13 3.12 6.51
N LEU A 186 0.96 3.27 7.15
CA LEU A 186 0.32 2.18 7.88
C LEU A 186 -0.32 1.15 6.94
N THR A 187 -0.03 -0.12 7.22
CA THR A 187 -0.52 -1.30 6.50
C THR A 187 -1.37 -2.22 7.36
N ALA A 188 -1.34 -2.08 8.70
CA ALA A 188 -2.30 -2.75 9.57
C ALA A 188 -2.47 -2.03 10.91
N VAL A 189 -3.64 -2.22 11.51
CA VAL A 189 -3.90 -1.90 12.92
C VAL A 189 -4.46 -3.15 13.57
N SER A 190 -3.98 -3.45 14.78
CA SER A 190 -4.46 -4.56 15.60
C SER A 190 -4.58 -4.12 17.04
N GLY A 191 -5.33 -4.87 17.83
CA GLY A 191 -5.51 -4.53 19.23
C GLY A 191 -6.43 -5.51 19.94
N HIS A 192 -6.83 -5.12 21.14
CA HIS A 192 -7.80 -5.84 21.95
C HIS A 192 -8.78 -4.87 22.57
N TYR A 193 -9.99 -5.34 22.85
CA TYR A 193 -10.98 -4.58 23.60
C TYR A 193 -11.71 -5.47 24.59
N SER A 194 -12.00 -4.91 25.77
CA SER A 194 -12.73 -5.58 26.85
C SER A 194 -13.27 -4.55 27.83
N PRO A 195 -14.28 -4.91 28.63
CA PRO A 195 -14.63 -4.13 29.81
C PRO A 195 -13.45 -4.03 30.78
N MET A 196 -13.32 -2.88 31.45
CA MET A 196 -12.35 -2.64 32.53
C MET A 196 -12.77 -3.28 33.86
N ALA A 197 -14.07 -3.42 34.07
CA ALA A 197 -14.69 -4.06 35.23
C ALA A 197 -15.89 -4.90 34.77
N HIS A 198 -16.29 -5.87 35.59
CA HIS A 198 -17.42 -6.74 35.27
C HIS A 198 -18.71 -5.92 35.07
N GLY A 199 -19.42 -6.16 33.97
CA GLY A 199 -20.63 -5.42 33.59
C GLY A 199 -20.40 -4.04 32.94
N GLY A 200 -19.15 -3.60 32.79
CA GLY A 200 -18.84 -2.34 32.10
C GLY A 200 -18.93 -2.45 30.57
N SER A 201 -19.04 -1.30 29.90
CA SER A 201 -18.86 -1.23 28.43
C SER A 201 -17.40 -1.54 28.06
N PRO A 202 -17.13 -2.27 26.97
CA PRO A 202 -15.77 -2.46 26.49
C PRO A 202 -15.08 -1.15 26.12
N VAL A 203 -13.77 -1.11 26.37
CA VAL A 203 -12.85 -0.07 25.90
C VAL A 203 -11.69 -0.70 25.15
N ILE A 204 -10.98 0.07 24.34
CA ILE A 204 -9.74 -0.39 23.69
C ILE A 204 -8.67 -0.62 24.75
N ARG A 205 -8.27 -1.88 24.91
CA ARG A 205 -7.28 -2.34 25.90
C ARG A 205 -5.87 -2.19 25.38
N SER A 206 -5.67 -2.50 24.09
CA SER A 206 -4.38 -2.33 23.44
C SER A 206 -4.51 -1.91 21.99
N LEU A 207 -3.49 -1.21 21.48
CA LEU A 207 -3.29 -0.95 20.06
C LEU A 207 -1.86 -1.29 19.63
N ALA A 208 -1.74 -1.86 18.44
CA ALA A 208 -0.49 -2.03 17.73
C ALA A 208 -0.67 -1.60 16.28
N PHE A 209 0.38 -1.00 15.72
CA PHE A 209 0.38 -0.46 14.36
C PHE A 209 1.48 -1.14 13.57
N ARG A 210 1.20 -1.53 12.33
CA ARG A 210 2.21 -2.01 11.39
C ARG A 210 2.29 -1.04 10.22
N SER A 211 3.48 -0.58 9.91
CA SER A 211 3.78 0.20 8.72
C SER A 211 4.31 -0.69 7.60
N SER A 212 4.59 -0.09 6.44
CA SER A 212 5.32 -0.72 5.34
C SER A 212 6.77 -1.08 5.71
N GLN A 213 7.30 -0.56 6.82
CA GLN A 213 8.70 -0.73 7.22
C GLN A 213 8.89 -1.45 8.55
N ARG A 214 8.02 -1.21 9.54
CA ARG A 214 8.19 -1.75 10.91
C ARG A 214 6.87 -1.89 11.66
N ALA A 215 6.93 -2.46 12.86
CA ALA A 215 5.80 -2.57 13.78
C ALA A 215 6.00 -1.68 15.02
N TYR A 216 4.89 -1.22 15.61
CA TYR A 216 4.84 -0.37 16.80
C TYR A 216 3.84 -0.93 17.80
N GLY A 217 4.23 -0.98 19.07
CA GLY A 217 3.42 -1.54 20.15
C GLY A 217 3.66 -3.05 20.37
N PRO A 218 2.75 -3.74 21.05
CA PRO A 218 1.46 -3.25 21.54
C PRO A 218 1.62 -2.19 22.64
N PHE A 219 0.75 -1.19 22.60
CA PHE A 219 0.53 -0.22 23.66
C PHE A 219 -0.71 -0.61 24.44
N GLY A 220 -0.72 -0.47 25.76
CA GLY A 220 -1.80 -0.94 26.62
C GLY A 220 -1.65 -2.43 27.01
N ALA A 221 -2.74 -3.04 27.49
CA ALA A 221 -2.79 -4.45 27.86
C ALA A 221 -3.49 -5.29 26.77
N ALA A 222 -2.81 -6.31 26.24
CA ALA A 222 -3.34 -7.21 25.22
C ALA A 222 -4.33 -8.23 25.83
N GLU A 223 -5.47 -7.73 26.32
CA GLU A 223 -6.48 -8.49 27.07
C GLU A 223 -7.86 -8.40 26.40
N GLY A 224 -8.60 -9.51 26.42
CA GLY A 224 -9.97 -9.58 25.92
C GLY A 224 -10.06 -10.00 24.45
N THR A 225 -10.99 -9.40 23.71
CA THR A 225 -11.27 -9.80 22.33
C THR A 225 -10.27 -9.16 21.37
N PRO A 226 -9.47 -9.94 20.63
CA PRO A 226 -8.54 -9.40 19.65
C PRO A 226 -9.28 -8.87 18.42
N PHE A 227 -8.71 -7.85 17.80
CA PHE A 227 -9.04 -7.44 16.44
C PHE A 227 -7.76 -7.19 15.65
N THR A 228 -7.81 -7.41 14.34
CA THR A 228 -6.71 -7.11 13.42
C THR A 228 -7.29 -6.76 12.08
N PHE A 229 -6.83 -5.65 11.51
CA PHE A 229 -7.21 -5.21 10.19
C PHE A 229 -5.97 -4.99 9.33
N PRO A 230 -5.57 -5.98 8.52
CA PRO A 230 -4.54 -5.81 7.50
C PRO A 230 -5.13 -5.12 6.27
N VAL A 231 -4.32 -4.26 5.64
CA VAL A 231 -4.67 -3.58 4.39
C VAL A 231 -3.90 -4.22 3.25
N ASP A 232 -4.62 -4.68 2.22
CA ASP A 232 -4.04 -5.14 0.96
C ASP A 232 -4.33 -4.11 -0.15
N GLY A 233 -3.31 -3.70 -0.89
CA GLY A 233 -3.43 -2.73 -2.00
C GLY A 233 -3.88 -1.29 -1.61
N GLY A 234 -3.86 -0.95 -0.32
CA GLY A 234 -4.30 0.36 0.19
C GLY A 234 -3.45 0.87 1.35
N VAL A 235 -3.88 1.99 1.92
CA VAL A 235 -3.24 2.63 3.09
C VAL A 235 -4.28 3.20 4.04
N ILE A 236 -3.99 3.14 5.35
CA ILE A 236 -4.80 3.84 6.35
C ILE A 236 -4.47 5.32 6.30
N VAL A 237 -5.50 6.16 6.25
CA VAL A 237 -5.39 7.61 6.03
C VAL A 237 -6.23 8.44 7.00
N GLY A 238 -6.87 7.81 7.97
CA GLY A 238 -7.78 8.49 8.88
C GLY A 238 -8.26 7.56 9.98
N PHE A 239 -8.68 8.16 11.09
CA PHE A 239 -9.27 7.46 12.22
C PHE A 239 -10.65 8.04 12.55
N CYS A 240 -11.48 7.19 13.11
CA CYS A 240 -12.77 7.55 13.70
C CYS A 240 -13.00 6.65 14.92
N GLY A 241 -14.01 6.91 15.73
CA GLY A 241 -14.27 6.04 16.86
C GLY A 241 -15.23 6.62 17.88
N ARG A 242 -15.04 6.17 19.12
CA ARG A 242 -15.78 6.64 20.29
C ARG A 242 -14.82 6.82 21.45
N SER A 243 -15.00 7.87 22.24
CA SER A 243 -14.19 8.10 23.42
C SER A 243 -14.95 8.85 24.50
N GLY A 244 -14.71 8.47 25.76
CA GLY A 244 -15.05 9.22 26.96
C GLY A 244 -13.77 9.50 27.75
N TRP A 245 -13.69 8.95 28.96
CA TRP A 245 -12.44 9.00 29.75
C TRP A 245 -11.32 8.15 29.14
N GLN A 246 -11.68 7.15 28.34
CA GLN A 246 -10.76 6.27 27.60
C GLN A 246 -11.21 6.19 26.14
N LEU A 247 -10.40 5.53 25.31
CA LEU A 247 -10.79 5.18 23.95
C LEU A 247 -11.76 4.00 23.99
N ASP A 248 -13.06 4.25 23.84
CA ASP A 248 -14.10 3.20 23.86
C ASP A 248 -14.07 2.33 22.60
N ALA A 249 -13.89 2.96 21.43
CA ALA A 249 -13.88 2.27 20.15
C ALA A 249 -13.01 2.98 19.11
N VAL A 250 -12.49 2.21 18.15
CA VAL A 250 -11.65 2.72 17.05
C VAL A 250 -12.10 2.14 15.71
N GLY A 251 -12.15 2.99 14.70
CA GLY A 251 -12.38 2.67 13.30
C GLY A 251 -11.39 3.40 12.41
N LEU A 252 -11.31 2.97 11.16
CA LEU A 252 -10.26 3.37 10.22
C LEU A 252 -10.87 3.89 8.93
N TYR A 253 -10.22 4.89 8.33
CA TYR A 253 -10.37 5.21 6.91
C TYR A 253 -9.22 4.63 6.13
N VAL A 254 -9.55 3.87 5.09
CA VAL A 254 -8.59 3.27 4.17
C VAL A 254 -8.85 3.78 2.77
N ALA A 255 -7.77 4.05 2.05
CA ALA A 255 -7.81 4.48 0.68
C ALA A 255 -6.98 3.54 -0.19
N ALA A 256 -7.50 3.23 -1.39
CA ALA A 256 -6.75 2.45 -2.35
C ALA A 256 -5.50 3.23 -2.84
N LEU A 257 -4.39 2.53 -3.00
CA LEU A 257 -3.24 3.04 -3.72
C LEU A 257 -3.47 2.87 -5.21
N ARG A 258 -3.20 3.91 -5.99
CA ARG A 258 -3.26 3.85 -7.46
C ARG A 258 -2.04 4.51 -8.09
N PRO A 259 -1.69 4.15 -9.34
CA PRO A 259 -0.67 4.89 -10.07
C PRO A 259 -0.99 6.38 -10.17
N GLU A 260 0.02 7.22 -9.96
CA GLU A 260 -0.05 8.66 -10.16
C GLU A 260 -0.40 8.97 -11.63
N ARG A 261 -1.41 9.81 -11.83
CA ARG A 261 -1.82 10.31 -13.14
C ARG A 261 -1.21 11.68 -13.38
N VAL A 262 -1.20 12.11 -14.64
CA VAL A 262 -0.76 13.46 -15.04
C VAL A 262 -1.50 14.54 -14.25
N TYR A 263 -2.81 14.37 -14.05
CA TYR A 263 -3.64 15.29 -13.27
C TYR A 263 -3.15 15.45 -11.82
N ASP A 264 -2.69 14.38 -11.17
CA ASP A 264 -2.21 14.45 -9.79
C ASP A 264 -0.94 15.30 -9.69
N ARG A 265 -0.03 15.16 -10.67
CA ARG A 265 1.18 15.98 -10.75
C ARG A 265 0.87 17.45 -10.96
N VAL A 266 -0.01 17.75 -11.92
CA VAL A 266 -0.43 19.12 -12.21
C VAL A 266 -1.12 19.74 -11.00
N GLN A 267 -2.03 19.01 -10.35
CA GLN A 267 -2.72 19.49 -9.15
C GLN A 267 -1.72 19.75 -8.02
N LYS A 268 -0.76 18.85 -7.78
CA LYS A 268 0.27 19.03 -6.76
C LYS A 268 1.12 20.26 -7.03
N LEU A 269 1.60 20.43 -8.26
CA LEU A 269 2.38 21.61 -8.67
C LEU A 269 1.57 22.90 -8.52
N GLY A 270 0.29 22.88 -8.93
CA GLY A 270 -0.61 24.02 -8.80
C GLY A 270 -0.82 24.43 -7.34
N ILE A 271 -1.09 23.47 -6.45
CA ILE A 271 -1.25 23.72 -5.01
C ILE A 271 0.05 24.26 -4.41
N SER A 272 1.21 23.69 -4.79
CA SER A 272 2.52 24.17 -4.33
C SER A 272 2.83 25.59 -4.80
N ALA A 273 2.56 25.91 -6.07
CA ALA A 273 2.76 27.25 -6.62
C ALA A 273 1.83 28.27 -5.95
N TYR A 274 0.54 27.95 -5.82
CA TYR A 274 -0.41 28.80 -5.12
C TYR A 274 0.04 29.07 -3.68
N ARG A 275 0.47 28.04 -2.95
CA ARG A 275 0.96 28.19 -1.58
C ARG A 275 2.20 29.08 -1.50
N ALA A 276 3.15 28.91 -2.42
CA ALA A 276 4.34 29.75 -2.48
C ALA A 276 3.99 31.23 -2.73
N VAL A 277 2.97 31.50 -3.55
CA VAL A 277 2.45 32.86 -3.76
C VAL A 277 1.80 33.40 -2.49
N MET A 278 0.89 32.65 -1.86
CA MET A 278 0.19 33.11 -0.65
C MET A 278 1.14 33.36 0.52
N HIS A 279 2.19 32.56 0.68
CA HIS A 279 3.23 32.79 1.70
C HIS A 279 4.02 34.09 1.47
N ARG A 280 4.15 34.56 0.22
CA ARG A 280 4.77 35.87 -0.06
C ARG A 280 3.83 37.04 0.22
N ILE A 281 2.52 36.79 0.24
CA ILE A 281 1.48 37.83 0.35
C ILE A 281 0.96 37.98 1.80
N GLY A 282 1.03 36.95 2.66
CA GLY A 282 0.51 37.02 4.04
C GLY A 282 1.56 37.22 5.14
N PRO A 283 1.15 37.63 6.36
CA PRO A 283 0.48 38.89 6.69
C PRO A 283 1.52 39.94 7.13
N GLN A 284 1.75 40.97 6.31
CA GLN A 284 2.39 42.21 6.79
C GLN A 284 1.44 43.07 7.67
N GLN A 285 0.18 42.65 7.86
CA GLN A 285 -0.84 43.44 8.55
C GLN A 285 -1.01 43.11 10.05
N GLU A 286 -0.67 41.90 10.52
CA GLU A 286 -0.79 41.55 11.96
C GLU A 286 0.33 42.16 12.81
N GLN A 287 1.56 42.23 12.29
CA GLN A 287 2.68 42.86 12.99
C GLN A 287 2.51 44.38 13.14
N GLN A 288 1.92 45.05 12.14
CA GLN A 288 1.64 46.49 12.21
C GLN A 288 0.48 46.82 13.17
N GLN A 289 -0.51 45.93 13.29
CA GLN A 289 -1.60 46.10 14.26
C GLN A 289 -1.15 45.80 15.70
N GLU A 290 -0.30 44.79 15.93
CA GLU A 290 0.26 44.55 17.29
C GLU A 290 1.21 45.67 17.75
N GLU A 291 2.01 46.26 16.85
CA GLU A 291 2.84 47.44 17.19
C GLU A 291 1.99 48.69 17.46
N GLN A 292 0.93 48.94 16.68
CA GLN A 292 0.01 50.06 16.92
C GLN A 292 -0.81 49.90 18.20
N VAL A 293 -1.25 48.68 18.55
CA VAL A 293 -1.95 48.39 19.80
C VAL A 293 -1.01 48.52 21.01
N LYS A 294 0.26 48.12 20.88
CA LYS A 294 1.28 48.37 21.92
C LYS A 294 1.58 49.86 22.11
N GLN A 295 1.61 50.66 21.04
CA GLN A 295 1.79 52.12 21.13
C GLN A 295 0.58 52.85 21.75
N MET A 296 -0.65 52.43 21.46
CA MET A 296 -1.84 53.00 22.11
C MET A 296 -1.89 52.68 23.61
N ASN A 297 -1.54 51.44 24.01
CA ASN A 297 -1.60 51.03 25.41
C ASN A 297 -0.44 51.60 26.25
N GLY A 298 0.71 51.92 25.64
CA GLY A 298 1.82 52.60 26.32
C GLY A 298 1.51 54.06 26.69
N ASN A 299 0.71 54.75 25.89
CA ASN A 299 0.36 56.15 26.13
C ASN A 299 -0.78 56.33 27.15
N ALA A 300 -1.63 55.32 27.34
CA ALA A 300 -2.73 55.35 28.31
C ALA A 300 -2.28 55.24 29.78
N LEU A 301 -1.02 54.85 30.05
CA LEU A 301 -0.50 54.71 31.42
C LEU A 301 0.09 56.01 31.99
N ILE A 302 0.20 57.09 31.20
CA ILE A 302 0.82 58.36 31.64
C ILE A 302 -0.24 59.39 32.10
N THR A 303 -1.53 59.20 31.81
CA THR A 303 -2.57 60.23 32.04
C THR A 303 -3.36 60.13 33.35
N HIS A 304 -3.00 59.25 34.29
CA HIS A 304 -3.62 59.20 35.62
C HIS A 304 -2.59 59.26 36.76
N LYS A 305 -1.90 60.38 36.88
CA LYS A 305 -1.31 60.86 38.14
C LYS A 305 -1.31 62.39 38.16
N THR A 306 -2.42 62.95 38.62
CA THR A 306 -2.47 64.29 39.22
C THR A 306 -3.50 64.27 40.34
#